data_AF-A0A7M1URQ4-F1
#
_entry.id   AF-A0A7M1URQ4-F1
#
_cell.length_a   1.000
_cell.length_b   1.000
_cell.length_c   1.000
_cell.angle_alpha   90.00
_cell.angle_beta   90.00
_cell.angle_gamma   90.00
#
_symmetry.space_group_name_H-M   'P 1'
#
loop_
_entity.id
_entity.type
_entity.pdbx_description
1 polymer ?
#
loop_
_entity_poly.entity_id
_entity_poly.type
_entity_poly.pdbx_seq_one_letter_code
_entity_poly.pdbx_strand_id
1 'polypeptide(L)'
;MKVELIVSKNFLSLFTVEIVSQAVKAFSKANSAKLELKIVWEDEVEFPVLKIAGFPPIVVKTPPSLSEVLNMLTLALDLSELSQAPYGIVSAWEADTIV
;
A
#
# COMPACT_ATOMS: atom_id res chain seq x y z
N MET A 1 5.67 -6.80 2.44
CA MET A 1 5.21 -5.44 2.04
C MET A 1 4.99 -4.60 3.29
N LYS A 2 5.45 -3.34 3.31
CA LYS A 2 5.38 -2.47 4.51
C LYS A 2 4.25 -1.47 4.39
N VAL A 3 3.43 -1.38 5.43
CA VAL A 3 2.35 -0.41 5.59
C VAL A 3 2.65 0.41 6.83
N GLU A 4 2.71 1.74 6.70
CA GLU A 4 2.91 2.65 7.82
C GLU A 4 1.65 3.52 7.96
N LEU A 5 1.12 3.60 9.17
CA LEU A 5 -0.03 4.43 9.50
C LEU A 5 0.40 5.44 10.56
N ILE A 6 0.37 6.72 10.19
CA ILE A 6 0.67 7.84 11.08
C ILE A 6 -0.64 8.40 11.60
N VAL A 7 -0.79 8.49 12.91
CA VAL A 7 -2.04 8.78 13.60
C VAL A 7 -1.81 9.70 14.79
N SER A 8 -2.84 10.42 15.20
CA SER A 8 -2.85 11.21 16.43
C SER A 8 -3.91 10.70 17.41
N LYS A 9 -4.01 11.31 18.59
CA LYS A 9 -5.01 10.95 19.62
C LYS A 9 -6.39 11.54 19.31
N ASN A 10 -6.87 11.37 18.07
CA ASN A 10 -8.20 11.79 17.67
C ASN A 10 -9.10 10.58 17.31
N PHE A 11 -10.42 10.79 17.32
CA PHE A 11 -11.39 9.72 17.09
C PHE A 11 -11.20 9.04 15.72
N LEU A 12 -10.95 9.85 14.68
CA LEU A 12 -10.74 9.36 13.33
C LEU A 12 -9.52 8.44 13.24
N SER A 13 -8.44 8.78 13.93
CA SER A 13 -7.21 8.00 14.01
C SER A 13 -7.43 6.67 14.69
N LEU A 14 -8.13 6.64 15.83
CA LEU A 14 -8.45 5.39 16.54
C LEU A 14 -9.26 4.44 15.65
N PHE A 15 -10.28 4.97 14.97
CA PHE A 15 -11.10 4.19 14.05
C PHE A 15 -10.28 3.68 12.85
N THR A 16 -9.44 4.53 12.28
CA THR A 16 -8.57 4.19 11.15
C THR A 16 -7.58 3.09 11.54
N VAL A 17 -6.98 3.15 12.73
CA VAL A 17 -6.09 2.10 13.24
C VAL A 17 -6.80 0.76 13.31
N GLU A 18 -8.03 0.73 13.82
CA GLU A 18 -8.80 -0.51 13.94
C GLU A 18 -9.10 -1.12 12.57
N ILE A 19 -9.65 -0.33 11.64
CA ILE A 19 -9.99 -0.79 10.30
C ILE A 19 -8.75 -1.24 9.53
N VAL A 20 -7.66 -0.45 9.55
CA VAL A 20 -6.41 -0.81 8.85
C VAL A 20 -5.80 -2.07 9.45
N SER A 21 -5.81 -2.22 10.78
CA SER A 21 -5.32 -3.43 11.44
C SER A 21 -6.11 -4.68 11.06
N GLN A 22 -7.43 -4.58 10.96
CA GLN A 22 -8.29 -5.67 10.50
C GLN A 22 -8.03 -5.99 9.02
N ALA A 23 -7.93 -4.97 8.17
CA ALA A 23 -7.65 -5.12 6.74
C ALA A 23 -6.32 -5.83 6.49
N VAL A 24 -5.25 -5.41 7.17
CA VAL A 24 -3.92 -6.02 7.02
C VAL A 24 -3.93 -7.49 7.45
N LYS A 25 -4.61 -7.84 8.56
CA LYS A 25 -4.75 -9.24 9.00
C LYS A 25 -5.54 -10.07 7.99
N ALA A 26 -6.67 -9.55 7.52
CA ALA A 26 -7.51 -10.24 6.54
C ALA A 26 -6.77 -10.47 5.22
N PHE A 27 -6.08 -9.45 4.72
CA PHE A 27 -5.28 -9.53 3.51
C PHE A 27 -4.12 -10.50 3.65
N SER A 28 -3.37 -10.45 4.76
CA SER A 28 -2.24 -11.35 5.00
C SER A 28 -2.67 -12.82 5.03
N LYS A 29 -3.85 -13.09 5.60
CA LYS A 29 -4.46 -14.43 5.61
C LYS A 29 -4.92 -14.86 4.21
N ALA A 30 -5.53 -13.96 3.44
CA ALA A 30 -6.09 -14.27 2.12
C ALA A 30 -5.00 -14.51 1.06
N ASN A 31 -3.94 -13.71 1.06
CA ASN A 31 -2.91 -13.72 0.02
C ASN A 31 -1.63 -14.48 0.42
N SER A 32 -1.57 -15.07 1.63
CA SER A 32 -0.33 -15.62 2.22
C SER A 32 0.87 -14.66 2.16
N ALA A 33 0.59 -13.36 2.08
CA ALA A 33 1.58 -12.31 1.95
C ALA A 33 1.91 -11.75 3.34
N LYS A 34 3.20 -11.62 3.65
CA LYS A 34 3.63 -10.99 4.90
C LYS A 34 3.55 -9.46 4.75
N LEU A 35 2.52 -8.87 5.36
CA LEU A 35 2.39 -7.44 5.53
C LEU A 35 2.81 -7.02 6.93
N GLU A 36 3.67 -6.03 6.99
CA GLU A 36 4.10 -5.42 8.24
C GLU A 36 3.42 -4.07 8.40
N LEU A 37 2.48 -3.99 9.36
CA LEU A 37 1.83 -2.74 9.75
C LEU A 37 2.64 -2.07 10.86
N LYS A 38 3.10 -0.85 10.61
CA LYS A 38 3.74 0.02 11.59
C LYS A 38 2.81 1.18 11.91
N ILE A 39 2.41 1.31 13.17
CA ILE A 39 1.58 2.43 13.65
C ILE A 39 2.51 3.44 14.34
N VAL A 40 2.51 4.67 13.86
CA VAL A 40 3.30 5.78 14.38
C VAL A 40 2.33 6.80 14.99
N TRP A 41 2.56 7.12 16.26
CA TRP A 41 1.74 8.10 16.99
C TRP A 41 2.45 9.44 16.99
N GLU A 42 1.83 10.45 16.39
CA GLU A 42 2.33 11.83 16.30
C GLU A 42 1.21 12.80 16.71
N ASP A 43 1.46 13.62 17.73
CA ASP A 43 0.45 14.52 18.30
C ASP A 43 0.10 15.70 17.36
N GLU A 44 0.96 16.04 16.39
CA GLU A 44 0.78 17.16 15.44
C GLU A 44 -0.03 16.78 14.18
N VAL A 45 -0.51 15.53 14.09
CA VAL A 45 -1.19 15.01 12.89
C VAL A 45 -2.69 15.27 12.97
N GLU A 46 -3.20 16.19 12.15
CA GLU A 46 -4.64 16.49 12.08
C GLU A 46 -5.46 15.32 11.49
N PHE A 47 -4.95 14.71 10.42
CA PHE A 47 -5.60 13.60 9.72
C PHE A 47 -4.68 12.39 9.62
N PRO A 48 -5.16 11.17 9.90
CA PRO A 48 -4.33 9.99 9.78
C PRO A 48 -3.78 9.83 8.35
N VAL A 49 -2.52 9.43 8.25
CA VAL A 49 -1.83 9.26 6.97
C VAL A 49 -1.41 7.82 6.79
N LEU A 50 -1.93 7.18 5.75
CA LEU A 50 -1.59 5.82 5.35
C LEU A 50 -0.50 5.86 4.28
N LYS A 51 0.63 5.21 4.55
CA LYS A 51 1.76 5.05 3.63
C LYS A 51 1.90 3.57 3.28
N ILE A 52 1.82 3.28 2.00
CA ILE A 52 2.00 1.94 1.46
C ILE A 52 3.18 2.00 0.49
N ALA A 53 4.08 1.02 0.54
CA ALA A 53 5.21 0.95 -0.38
C ALA A 53 4.71 0.96 -1.84
N GLY A 54 5.26 1.86 -2.67
CA GLY A 54 4.87 2.02 -4.07
C GLY A 54 3.69 2.99 -4.30
N PHE A 55 3.08 3.56 -3.24
CA PHE A 55 1.98 4.52 -3.36
C PHE A 55 2.35 5.88 -2.75
N PRO A 56 1.80 6.97 -3.29
CA PRO A 56 1.86 8.26 -2.60
C PRO A 56 1.14 8.16 -1.25
N PRO A 57 1.59 8.91 -0.22
CA PRO A 57 0.91 8.96 1.08
C PRO A 57 -0.56 9.36 0.93
N ILE A 58 -1.45 8.59 1.55
CA ILE A 58 -2.90 8.78 1.49
C ILE A 58 -3.35 9.45 2.78
N VAL A 59 -3.91 10.65 2.67
CA VAL A 59 -4.48 11.38 3.80
C VAL A 59 -5.93 10.94 3.99
N VAL A 60 -6.21 10.33 5.14
CA VAL A 60 -7.52 9.80 5.48
C VAL A 60 -8.33 10.92 6.14
N LYS A 61 -9.22 11.55 5.35
CA LYS A 61 -10.07 12.66 5.82
C LYS A 61 -11.40 12.18 6.41
N THR A 62 -11.80 10.96 6.08
CA THR A 62 -13.05 10.33 6.53
C THR A 62 -12.78 8.92 7.00
N PRO A 63 -13.61 8.35 7.89
CA PRO A 63 -13.45 6.98 8.34
C PRO A 63 -13.43 6.03 7.13
N PRO A 64 -12.34 5.29 6.89
CA PRO A 64 -12.27 4.38 5.76
C PRO A 64 -13.08 3.13 6.04
N SER A 65 -13.67 2.55 5.00
CA SER A 65 -14.34 1.24 5.08
C SER A 65 -13.33 0.11 4.92
N LEU A 66 -13.60 -1.05 5.52
CA LEU A 66 -12.75 -2.24 5.40
C LEU A 66 -12.48 -2.60 3.92
N SER A 67 -13.52 -2.59 3.07
CA SER A 67 -13.41 -2.90 1.65
C SER A 67 -12.50 -1.92 0.89
N GLU A 68 -12.52 -0.64 1.26
CA GLU A 68 -11.68 0.38 0.63
C GLU A 68 -10.20 0.12 0.93
N VAL A 69 -9.89 -0.17 2.20
CA VAL A 69 -8.50 -0.48 2.61
C VAL A 69 -8.03 -1.79 1.96
N LEU A 70 -8.87 -2.81 1.89
CA LEU A 70 -8.53 -4.07 1.21
C LEU A 70 -8.25 -3.85 -0.27
N ASN A 71 -9.10 -3.09 -0.97
CA ASN A 71 -8.88 -2.78 -2.39
C ASN A 71 -7.56 -2.01 -2.60
N MET A 72 -7.22 -1.05 -1.73
CA MET A 72 -5.94 -0.35 -1.80
C MET A 72 -4.75 -1.29 -1.59
N LEU A 73 -4.85 -2.24 -0.64
CA LEU A 73 -3.81 -3.23 -0.41
C LEU A 73 -3.63 -4.19 -1.61
N THR A 74 -4.73 -4.60 -2.25
CA THR A 74 -4.69 -5.43 -3.46
C THR A 74 -4.01 -4.69 -4.60
N LEU A 75 -4.44 -3.47 -4.90
CA LEU A 75 -3.80 -2.64 -5.93
C LEU A 75 -2.31 -2.43 -5.66
N ALA A 76 -1.95 -2.32 -4.38
CA ALA A 76 -0.56 -2.14 -4.01
C ALA A 76 0.30 -3.40 -4.09
N LEU A 77 -0.30 -4.57 -3.91
CA LEU A 77 0.34 -5.84 -4.24
C LEU A 77 0.51 -5.98 -5.76
N ASP A 78 -0.54 -5.74 -6.53
CA ASP A 78 -0.51 -5.84 -8.01
C ASP A 78 0.57 -4.94 -8.62
N LEU A 79 0.69 -3.69 -8.16
CA LEU A 79 1.76 -2.79 -8.62
C LEU A 79 3.15 -3.27 -8.19
N SER A 80 3.29 -3.89 -7.02
CA SER A 80 4.56 -4.45 -6.57
C SER A 80 4.98 -5.63 -7.44
N GLU A 81 4.03 -6.45 -7.90
CA GLU A 81 4.27 -7.56 -8.84
C GLU A 81 4.59 -7.04 -10.25
N LEU A 82 3.90 -6.00 -10.72
CA LEU A 82 4.19 -5.35 -12.01
C LEU A 82 5.57 -4.68 -12.02
N SER A 83 6.01 -4.10 -10.91
CA SER A 83 7.38 -3.57 -10.75
C SER A 83 8.44 -4.68 -10.72
N GLN A 84 8.06 -5.94 -10.47
CA GLN A 84 8.96 -7.10 -10.51
C GLN A 84 8.95 -7.82 -11.85
N ALA A 85 8.14 -7.40 -12.82
CA ALA A 85 8.33 -7.85 -14.20
C ALA A 85 9.77 -7.49 -14.59
N PRO A 86 10.62 -8.48 -14.91
CA PRO A 86 11.96 -8.19 -15.37
C PRO A 86 11.79 -7.27 -16.56
N TYR A 87 12.55 -6.18 -16.59
CA TYR A 87 12.84 -5.47 -17.82
C TYR A 87 13.31 -6.54 -18.80
N GLY A 88 12.37 -7.03 -19.62
CA GLY A 88 12.65 -7.95 -20.68
C GLY A 88 13.71 -7.25 -21.50
N ILE A 89 14.86 -7.90 -21.60
CA ILE A 89 15.94 -7.52 -22.49
C ILE A 89 15.27 -7.30 -23.84
N VAL A 90 15.08 -6.05 -24.24
CA VAL A 90 14.78 -5.74 -25.64
C VAL A 90 16.12 -5.91 -26.35
N SER A 91 16.46 -7.17 -26.61
CA SER A 91 17.40 -7.53 -27.66
C SER A 91 16.70 -7.11 -28.96
N ALA A 92 16.91 -5.87 -29.38
CA ALA A 92 16.66 -5.46 -30.75
C ALA A 92 17.69 -6.20 -31.62
N TRP A 93 17.38 -7.45 -31.95
CA TRP A 93 17.92 -8.14 -33.11
C TRP A 93 16.86 -8.04 -34.19
N GLU A 94 17.06 -7.11 -35.13
CA GLU A 94 16.53 -7.06 -36.49
C GLU A 94 16.94 -5.67 -37.04
N ALA A 95 17.54 -5.49 -38.20
CA ALA A 95 17.97 -6.41 -39.24
C ALA A 95 19.04 -5.70 -40.08
N ASP A 96 19.90 -6.52 -40.69
CA ASP A 96 20.65 -6.28 -41.92
C ASP A 96 20.10 -5.12 -42.79
N THR A 97 20.93 -4.14 -43.13
CA THR A 97 20.79 -3.41 -44.40
C THR A 97 22.17 -3.11 -44.94
N ILE A 98 22.56 -3.97 -45.87
CA ILE A 98 23.59 -3.76 -46.88
C ILE A 98 23.05 -2.69 -47.85
N VAL A 99 23.74 -1.55 -47.98
CA VAL A 99 23.91 -0.80 -49.25
C VAL A 99 25.24 -0.05 -49.20
#